data_AF-A0A6A3I0E0-F1
#
_entry.id   AF-A0A6A3I0E0-F1
#
_cell.length_a   1.000
_cell.length_b   1.000
_cell.length_c   1.000
_cell.angle_alpha   90.00
_cell.angle_beta   90.00
_cell.angle_gamma   90.00
#
_symmetry.space_group_name_H-M   'P 1'
#
loop_
_entity.id
_entity.type
_entity.pdbx_description
1 polymer ?
#
loop_
_entity_poly.entity_id
_entity_poly.type
_entity_poly.pdbx_seq_one_letter_code
_entity_poly.pdbx_strand_id
1 'polypeptide(L)' 'MAVLMTVAFYVISFDVMLGPLVWVMTADIFPDSIRASASSLCIGVNWLCNLIVGVAYPYIPDGLDA' A
#
# COMPACT_ATOMS: atom_id res chain seq x y z
N MET A 1 3.59 -25.13 -6.43
CA MET A 1 2.66 -25.13 -5.28
C MET A 1 3.14 -24.26 -4.12
N ALA A 2 4.39 -24.37 -3.66
CA ALA A 2 4.89 -23.55 -2.54
C ALA A 2 4.75 -22.03 -2.77
N VAL A 3 5.17 -21.51 -3.94
CA VAL A 3 5.05 -20.08 -4.28
C VAL A 3 3.60 -19.57 -4.21
N LEU A 4 2.65 -20.34 -4.75
CA LEU A 4 1.24 -19.97 -4.72
C LEU A 4 0.71 -19.83 -3.28
N MET A 5 1.10 -20.75 -2.39
CA MET A 5 0.71 -20.68 -0.98
C MET A 5 1.33 -19.47 -0.28
N THR A 6 2.59 -19.15 -0.55
CA THR A 6 3.27 -17.98 0.02
C THR A 6 2.62 -16.67 -0.44
N VAL A 7 2.33 -16.55 -1.74
CA VAL A 7 1.66 -15.35 -2.29
C VAL A 7 0.23 -15.23 -1.76
N ALA A 8 -0.53 -16.33 -1.69
CA ALA A 8 -1.88 -16.31 -1.13
C ALA A 8 -1.87 -15.88 0.35
N PHE A 9 -0.95 -16.40 1.15
CA PHE A 9 -0.79 -15.99 2.54
C PHE A 9 -0.42 -14.51 2.69
N TYR A 10 0.48 -14.01 1.82
CA TYR A 10 0.82 -12.59 1.76
C TYR A 10 -0.41 -11.72 1.46
N VAL A 11 -1.20 -12.08 0.43
CA VAL A 11 -2.41 -11.34 0.05
C VAL A 11 -3.44 -11.34 1.17
N ILE A 12 -3.73 -12.49 1.78
CA ILE A 12 -4.68 -12.60 2.90
C ILE A 12 -4.24 -11.75 4.09
N SER A 13 -2.96 -11.82 4.46
CA SER A 13 -2.41 -11.06 5.59
C SER A 13 -2.48 -9.54 5.33
N PHE A 14 -2.21 -9.12 4.08
CA PHE A 14 -2.32 -7.73 3.67
C PHE A 14 -3.77 -7.24 3.74
N ASP A 15 -4.72 -8.03 3.24
CA ASP A 15 -6.14 -7.63 3.12
C ASP A 15 -6.86 -7.60 4.48
N VAL A 16 -6.43 -8.40 5.45
CA VAL A 16 -6.97 -8.35 6.83
C VAL A 16 -6.41 -7.16 7.62
N MET A 17 -5.25 -6.64 7.23
CA MET A 17 -4.57 -5.56 7.95
C MET A 17 -4.51 -4.28 7.13
N LEU A 18 -3.49 -4.14 6.30
CA LEU A 18 -3.10 -2.87 5.70
C LEU A 18 -4.02 -2.42 4.56
N GLY A 19 -4.68 -3.36 3.88
CA GLY A 19 -5.58 -3.07 2.75
C GLY A 19 -6.73 -2.12 3.13
N PRO A 20 -7.69 -2.55 3.97
CA PRO A 20 -8.84 -1.74 4.36
C PRO A 20 -8.51 -0.70 5.44
N LEU A 21 -7.57 -1.01 6.34
CA LEU A 21 -7.32 -0.15 7.51
C LEU A 21 -6.80 1.23 7.11
N VAL A 22 -5.93 1.34 6.11
CA VAL A 22 -5.38 2.63 5.67
C VAL A 22 -6.49 3.60 5.24
N TRP A 23 -7.49 3.11 4.51
CA TRP A 23 -8.58 3.94 4.00
C TRP A 23 -9.57 4.37 5.08
N VAL A 24 -9.86 3.47 6.04
CA VAL A 24 -10.71 3.79 7.19
C VAL A 24 -10.01 4.77 8.13
N MET A 25 -8.77 4.49 8.49
CA MET A 25 -8.01 5.33 9.43
C MET A 25 -7.81 6.75 8.89
N THR A 26 -7.52 6.90 7.60
CA THR A 26 -7.34 8.23 6.99
C THR A 26 -8.62 9.07 7.05
N ALA A 27 -9.80 8.43 6.99
CA ALA A 27 -11.08 9.13 7.07
C ALA A 27 -11.41 9.65 8.49
N ASP A 28 -11.01 8.91 9.52
CA ASP A 28 -11.46 9.15 10.90
C ASP A 28 -10.42 9.81 11.81
N ILE A 29 -9.12 9.74 11.49
CA ILE A 29 -8.05 10.21 12.38
C ILE A 29 -7.95 11.75 12.46
N PHE A 30 -8.48 12.46 11.47
CA PHE A 30 -8.34 13.91 11.35
C PHE A 30 -9.61 14.65 11.83
N PRO A 31 -9.46 15.78 12.56
CA PRO A 31 -10.57 16.65 12.88
C PRO A 31 -11.14 17.32 11.63
N ASP A 32 -12.43 17.63 11.67
CA ASP A 32 -13.23 18.01 10.50
C ASP A 32 -12.68 19.24 9.73
N SER A 33 -12.06 20.17 10.46
CA SER A 33 -11.47 21.38 9.89
C SER A 33 -10.31 21.14 8.92
N ILE A 34 -9.55 20.05 9.09
CA ILE A 34 -8.38 19.73 8.26
C ILE A 34 -8.54 18.41 7.49
N ARG A 35 -9.64 17.68 7.71
CA ARG A 35 -9.87 16.33 7.19
C ARG A 35 -9.64 16.26 5.69
N ALA A 36 -10.20 17.19 4.92
CA ALA A 36 -10.07 17.20 3.46
C ALA A 36 -8.61 17.36 2.99
N SER A 37 -7.87 18.33 3.55
CA SER A 37 -6.49 18.62 3.16
C SER A 37 -5.50 17.56 3.64
N ALA A 38 -5.69 17.05 4.87
CA ALA A 38 -4.82 16.01 5.42
C ALA A 38 -5.04 14.68 4.67
N SER A 39 -6.30 14.32 4.40
CA SER A 39 -6.63 13.10 3.65
C SER A 39 -6.10 13.16 2.22
N SER A 40 -6.21 14.29 1.52
CA SER A 40 -5.70 14.40 0.15
C SER A 40 -4.19 14.27 0.07
N LEU A 41 -3.45 14.76 1.07
CA LEU A 41 -2.00 14.54 1.17
C LEU A 41 -1.67 13.07 1.41
N CYS A 42 -2.35 12.40 2.35
CA CYS A 42 -2.15 10.97 2.60
C CYS A 42 -2.41 10.13 1.34
N ILE A 43 -3.48 10.43 0.62
CA ILE A 43 -3.83 9.75 -0.63
C ILE A 43 -2.80 10.07 -1.72
N GLY A 44 -2.37 11.32 -1.84
CA GLY A 44 -1.33 11.72 -2.78
C GLY A 44 -0.01 10.97 -2.56
N VAL A 45 0.42 10.82 -1.31
CA VAL A 45 1.61 10.03 -0.96
C VAL A 45 1.38 8.55 -1.26
N ASN A 46 0.20 8.00 -0.97
CA ASN A 46 -0.13 6.61 -1.28
C ASN A 46 0.00 6.30 -2.78
N TRP A 47 -0.55 7.17 -3.64
CA TRP A 47 -0.44 7.03 -5.09
C TRP A 47 0.99 7.22 -5.59
N LEU A 48 1.76 8.13 -5.00
CA LEU A 48 3.18 8.29 -5.32
C LEU A 48 3.97 7.01 -5.00
N CYS A 49 3.75 6.42 -3.83
CA CYS A 49 4.35 5.14 -3.46
C CYS A 49 3.92 4.02 -4.41
N ASN A 50 2.64 3.98 -4.79
CA ASN A 50 2.13 3.00 -5.75
C ASN A 50 2.83 3.13 -7.11
N LEU A 51 3.03 4.36 -7.60
CA LEU A 51 3.80 4.63 -8.82
C LEU A 51 5.24 4.14 -8.70
N ILE A 52 5.92 4.47 -7.60
CA ILE A 52 7.32 4.05 -7.37
C ILE A 52 7.42 2.52 -7.39
N VAL A 53 6.56 1.82 -6.65
CA VAL A 53 6.56 0.35 -6.63
C VAL A 53 6.22 -0.21 -8.01
N GLY A 54 5.22 0.32 -8.69
CA GLY A 54 4.81 -0.14 -10.02
C GLY A 54 5.93 -0.01 -11.06
N VAL A 55 6.71 1.07 -11.02
CA VAL A 55 7.87 1.27 -11.90
C VAL A 55 9.06 0.43 -11.46
N ALA A 56 9.33 0.32 -10.17
CA ALA A 56 10.52 -0.37 -9.65
C ALA A 56 10.39 -1.91 -9.70
N TYR A 57 9.19 -2.46 -9.53
CA TYR A 57 8.94 -3.89 -9.41
C TYR A 57 9.65 -4.78 -10.47
N PRO A 58 9.60 -4.47 -11.78
CA PRO A 58 10.28 -5.31 -12.78
C PRO A 58 11.81 -5.30 -12.68
N TYR A 59 12.41 -4.28 -12.06
CA TYR A 59 13.87 -4.14 -11.95
C TYR A 59 14.44 -4.75 -10.66
N ILE A 60 13.59 -5.05 -9.66
CA ILE A 60 14.02 -5.64 -8.38
C ILE A 60 14.61 -7.05 -8.55
N PRO A 61 14.01 -7.96 -9.36
CA PRO A 61 14.57 -9.29 -9.57
C PRO A 61 16.00 -9.25 -10.13
N ASP A 62 16.24 -8.40 -11.13
CA ASP A 62 17.56 -8.25 -11.77
C ASP A 62 18.65 -7.79 -10.79
N GLY A 63 18.29 -6.97 -9.79
CA GLY A 63 19.20 -6.54 -8.74
C GLY A 63 19.39 -7.56 -7.60
N LEU A 64 18.52 -8.57 -7.50
CA LEU A 64 18.59 -9.62 -6.49
C LEU A 64 19.38 -10.84 -6.97
N ASP A 65 19.43 -11.05 -8.28
CA ASP A 65 20.15 -12.14 -8.95
C ASP A 65 21.62 -11.78 -9.31
N ALA A 66 22.07 -10.56 -8.97
CA ALA A 66 23.46 -10.08 -9.13
C ALA A 66 24.35 -10.39 -7.91
#